data_AF-A0A959B945-F1
#
_entry.id   AF-A0A959B945-F1
#
_cell.length_a   1.000
_cell.length_b   1.000
_cell.length_c   1.000
_cell.angle_alpha   90.00
_cell.angle_beta   90.00
_cell.angle_gamma   90.00
#
_symmetry.space_group_name_H-M   'P 1'
#
loop_
_entity.id
_entity.type
_entity.pdbx_description
1 polymer ?
#
loop_
_entity_poly.entity_id
_entity_poly.type
_entity_poly.pdbx_seq_one_letter_code
_entity_poly.pdbx_strand_id
1 'polypeptide(L)'
;MAGKIQLERTLGEKRFGWSAMSFIRLNITAEGQTEERFVKEVLCPHLVAFRVSADVRRVLTSKDKIKSYRGGLLSYGKAKKDIQTWLKEDNSREARFSTMFDLYALPNDFPGFQETQRFRDPYTK
;
A
#
# COMPACT_ATOMS: atom_id res chain seq x y z
N MET A 1 -27.35 -7.73 -8.75
CA MET A 1 -27.14 -8.59 -7.57
C MET A 1 -25.83 -9.35 -7.77
N ALA A 2 -24.69 -8.72 -7.51
CA ALA A 2 -23.36 -9.33 -7.70
C ALA A 2 -22.84 -9.80 -6.33
N GLY A 3 -22.55 -11.10 -6.24
CA GLY A 3 -22.16 -11.77 -5.01
C GLY A 3 -20.82 -11.24 -4.47
N LYS A 4 -20.81 -10.94 -3.18
CA LYS A 4 -19.62 -10.63 -2.40
C LYS A 4 -18.74 -11.88 -2.33
N ILE A 5 -17.51 -11.82 -2.84
CA ILE A 5 -16.47 -12.78 -2.46
C ILE A 5 -15.87 -12.25 -1.16
N GLN A 6 -16.38 -12.76 -0.04
CA GLN A 6 -15.85 -12.49 1.29
C GLN A 6 -14.84 -13.60 1.58
N LEU A 7 -13.54 -13.29 1.49
CA LEU A 7 -12.49 -14.21 1.88
C LEU A 7 -12.48 -14.25 3.42
N GLU A 8 -13.19 -15.22 3.98
CA GLU A 8 -13.28 -15.42 5.42
C GLU A 8 -11.92 -15.77 6.02
N ARG A 9 -11.70 -15.20 7.22
CA ARG A 9 -10.62 -15.53 8.14
C ARG A 9 -10.75 -17.00 8.56
N THR A 10 -9.76 -17.83 8.25
CA THR A 10 -9.62 -19.13 8.91
C THR A 10 -8.48 -19.08 9.92
N LEU A 11 -8.87 -18.88 11.17
CA LEU A 11 -8.08 -19.20 12.35
C LEU A 11 -7.96 -20.73 12.42
N GLY A 12 -6.72 -21.23 12.39
CA GLY A 12 -6.30 -22.48 13.04
C GLY A 12 -7.06 -23.77 12.68
N GLU A 13 -6.71 -24.41 11.57
CA GLU A 13 -6.79 -25.87 11.45
C GLU A 13 -5.59 -26.40 10.64
N LYS A 14 -4.75 -27.18 11.31
CA LYS A 14 -3.58 -27.84 10.72
C LYS A 14 -4.06 -28.85 9.68
N ARG A 15 -3.73 -28.63 8.40
CA ARG A 15 -3.91 -29.64 7.35
C ARG A 15 -2.55 -30.06 6.75
N PHE A 16 -2.20 -31.29 7.11
CA PHE A 16 -1.40 -32.29 6.43
C PHE A 16 -0.85 -31.93 5.02
N GLY A 17 0.48 -31.95 4.87
CA GLY A 17 1.13 -32.54 3.69
C GLY A 17 1.28 -31.72 2.39
N TRP A 18 1.03 -30.42 2.37
CA TRP A 18 1.64 -29.54 1.36
C TRP A 18 2.76 -28.77 2.06
N SER A 19 3.99 -28.83 1.54
CA SER A 19 4.96 -27.78 1.85
C SER A 19 4.26 -26.47 1.56
N ALA A 20 3.92 -25.70 2.61
CA ALA A 20 3.10 -24.52 2.51
C ALA A 20 3.76 -23.60 1.48
N MET A 21 3.23 -23.55 0.26
CA MET A 21 3.69 -22.63 -0.76
C MET A 21 3.46 -21.23 -0.20
N SER A 22 4.53 -20.61 0.29
CA SER A 22 4.42 -19.32 0.97
C SER A 22 4.06 -18.26 -0.06
N PHE A 23 2.92 -17.63 0.13
CA PHE A 23 2.56 -16.42 -0.61
C PHE A 23 3.28 -15.24 0.02
N ILE A 24 3.84 -14.37 -0.82
CA ILE A 24 4.31 -13.06 -0.37
C ILE A 24 3.10 -12.15 -0.23
N ARG A 25 2.99 -11.46 0.90
CA ARG A 25 1.97 -10.41 1.10
C ARG A 25 2.58 -9.05 0.80
N LEU A 26 2.07 -8.37 -0.21
CA LEU A 26 2.49 -7.04 -0.60
C LEU A 26 1.49 -5.99 -0.07
N ASN A 27 1.88 -5.30 0.99
CA ASN A 27 1.13 -4.20 1.60
C ASN A 27 1.46 -2.89 0.88
N ILE A 28 0.48 -2.30 0.19
CA ILE A 28 0.65 -1.09 -0.61
C ILE A 28 -0.03 0.08 0.08
N THR A 29 0.74 1.14 0.35
CA THR A 29 0.17 2.42 0.78
C THR A 29 -0.15 3.26 -0.45
N ALA A 30 -1.43 3.43 -0.74
CA ALA A 30 -1.92 4.22 -1.86
C ALA A 30 -2.16 5.67 -1.42
N GLU A 31 -1.98 6.63 -2.32
CA GLU A 31 -2.36 8.02 -2.06
C GLU A 31 -3.88 8.16 -1.92
N GLY A 32 -4.62 7.75 -2.95
CA GLY A 32 -6.04 8.05 -3.09
C GLY A 32 -6.87 6.85 -3.55
N GLN A 33 -8.10 7.14 -3.97
CA GLN A 33 -9.07 6.12 -4.38
C GLN A 33 -8.71 5.50 -5.73
N THR A 34 -8.10 6.27 -6.64
CA THR A 34 -7.71 5.78 -7.97
C THR A 34 -6.63 4.70 -7.85
N GLU A 35 -5.58 4.95 -7.06
CA GLU A 35 -4.49 4.00 -6.82
C GLU A 35 -4.98 2.78 -6.06
N GLU A 36 -5.84 2.97 -5.04
CA GLU A 36 -6.49 1.86 -4.34
C GLU A 36 -7.27 0.95 -5.30
N ARG A 37 -8.03 1.55 -6.21
CA ARG A 37 -8.80 0.83 -7.21
C ARG A 37 -7.90 0.10 -8.20
N PHE A 38 -6.85 0.76 -8.68
CA PHE A 38 -5.86 0.14 -9.56
C PHE A 38 -5.21 -1.08 -8.90
N VAL A 39 -4.82 -0.99 -7.63
CA VAL A 39 -4.26 -2.13 -6.90
C VAL A 39 -5.27 -3.28 -6.87
N LYS A 40 -6.51 -3.02 -6.45
CA LYS A 40 -7.54 -4.05 -6.29
C LYS A 40 -7.97 -4.69 -7.61
N GLU A 41 -8.20 -3.89 -8.65
CA GLU A 41 -8.83 -4.34 -9.89
C GLU A 41 -7.81 -4.80 -10.95
N VAL A 42 -6.57 -4.31 -10.89
CA VAL A 42 -5.53 -4.60 -11.90
C VAL A 42 -4.35 -5.34 -11.29
N LEU A 43 -3.77 -4.81 -10.22
CA LEU A 43 -2.52 -5.35 -9.68
C LEU A 43 -2.72 -6.68 -8.94
N CYS A 44 -3.75 -6.81 -8.09
CA CYS A 44 -4.02 -8.04 -7.35
C CYS A 44 -4.27 -9.24 -8.30
N PRO A 45 -5.12 -9.15 -9.34
CA PRO A 45 -5.30 -10.23 -10.30
C PRO A 45 -4.03 -10.59 -11.06
N HIS A 46 -3.18 -9.61 -11.37
CA HIS A 46 -1.90 -9.86 -12.04
C HIS A 46 -0.90 -10.59 -11.11
N LEU A 47 -0.79 -10.13 -9.87
CA LEU A 47 0.22 -10.60 -8.92
C LEU A 47 -0.05 -12.01 -8.37
N VAL A 48 -1.31 -12.46 -8.35
CA VAL A 48 -1.65 -13.80 -7.85
C VAL A 48 -0.94 -14.91 -8.65
N ALA A 49 -0.73 -14.71 -9.96
CA ALA A 49 0.01 -15.64 -10.82
C ALA A 49 1.47 -15.83 -10.38
N PHE A 50 2.02 -14.85 -9.66
CA PHE A 50 3.38 -14.86 -9.11
C PHE A 50 3.43 -15.25 -7.63
N ARG A 51 2.33 -15.76 -7.07
CA ARG A 51 2.20 -16.09 -5.63
C ARG A 51 2.41 -14.88 -4.72
N VAL A 52 1.97 -13.71 -5.20
CA VAL A 52 1.95 -12.47 -4.43
C VAL A 52 0.50 -12.05 -4.24
N SER A 53 0.05 -11.94 -2.98
CA SER A 53 -1.22 -11.32 -2.64
C SER A 53 -0.96 -9.85 -2.28
N ALA A 54 -1.69 -8.92 -2.88
CA ALA A 54 -1.56 -7.50 -2.55
C ALA A 54 -2.75 -7.00 -1.73
N ASP A 55 -2.43 -6.23 -0.68
CA ASP A 55 -3.38 -5.50 0.16
C ASP A 55 -3.07 -4.01 0.02
N VAL A 56 -4.11 -3.17 0.08
CA VAL A 56 -3.95 -1.72 -0.10
C VAL A 56 -4.66 -0.93 0.98
N ARG A 57 -4.00 0.13 1.47
CA ARG A 57 -4.57 1.12 2.37
C ARG A 57 -4.23 2.51 1.86
N ARG A 58 -5.19 3.43 1.89
CA ARG A 58 -4.95 4.84 1.58
C ARG A 58 -4.22 5.53 2.73
N VAL A 59 -3.34 6.50 2.44
CA VAL A 59 -2.62 7.29 3.46
C VAL A 59 -3.58 7.88 4.48
N LEU A 60 -3.28 7.72 5.78
CA LEU A 60 -3.99 8.40 6.86
C LEU A 60 -3.66 9.90 6.88
N THR A 61 -4.65 10.75 6.61
CA THR A 61 -4.48 12.22 6.55
C THR A 61 -4.88 12.91 7.84
N SER A 62 -5.91 12.40 8.50
CA SER A 62 -6.35 12.84 9.82
C SER A 62 -7.12 11.73 10.53
N LYS A 63 -7.23 11.86 11.85
CA LYS A 63 -7.99 10.95 12.70
C LYS A 63 -8.63 11.76 13.82
N ASP A 64 -9.94 11.58 14.00
CA ASP A 64 -10.66 12.05 15.17
C ASP A 64 -10.98 10.87 16.11
N LYS A 65 -11.74 11.08 17.20
CA LYS A 65 -12.05 10.03 18.18
C LYS A 65 -12.89 8.88 17.59
N ILE A 66 -13.60 9.12 16.49
CA ILE A 66 -14.62 8.22 15.93
C ILE A 66 -14.19 7.70 14.54
N LYS A 67 -13.52 8.53 13.75
CA LYS A 67 -13.26 8.32 12.33
C LYS A 67 -11.81 8.58 11.96
N SER A 68 -11.32 7.74 11.06
CA SER A 68 -10.05 7.94 10.38
C SER A 68 -10.32 8.41 8.95
N TYR A 69 -9.68 9.49 8.54
CA TYR A 69 -9.76 10.02 7.18
C TYR A 69 -8.52 9.56 6.43
N ARG A 70 -8.74 8.88 5.30
CA ARG A 70 -7.68 8.33 4.47
C ARG A 70 -7.87 8.80 3.03
N GLY A 71 -6.77 9.17 2.38
CA GLY A 71 -6.76 9.70 1.02
C GLY A 71 -6.06 11.05 0.92
N GLY A 72 -5.18 11.19 -0.07
CA GLY A 72 -4.39 12.39 -0.37
C GLY A 72 -3.06 12.43 0.39
N LEU A 73 -2.00 12.83 -0.30
CA LEU A 73 -0.65 12.93 0.28
C LEU A 73 -0.36 14.38 0.75
N LEU A 74 -1.03 14.81 1.82
CA LEU A 74 -0.92 16.21 2.30
C LEU A 74 0.46 16.59 2.84
N SER A 75 1.16 15.63 3.46
CA SER A 75 2.55 15.80 3.89
C SER A 75 3.24 14.45 3.99
N TYR A 76 4.52 14.43 3.63
CA TYR A 76 5.33 13.23 3.76
C TYR A 76 5.48 12.80 5.21
N GLY A 77 5.59 13.75 6.16
CA GLY A 77 5.67 13.42 7.58
C GLY A 77 4.50 12.55 8.08
N LYS A 78 3.27 12.83 7.62
CA LYS A 78 2.09 12.02 7.96
C LYS A 78 2.13 10.65 7.29
N ALA A 79 2.44 10.61 5.99
CA ALA A 79 2.55 9.35 5.25
C ALA A 79 3.62 8.43 5.84
N LYS A 80 4.81 8.98 6.15
CA LYS A 80 5.91 8.25 6.80
C LYS A 80 5.45 7.61 8.11
N LYS A 81 4.71 8.35 8.94
CA LYS A 81 4.19 7.82 10.21
C LYS A 81 3.18 6.68 10.01
N ASP A 82 2.26 6.82 9.05
CA ASP A 82 1.28 5.76 8.73
C ASP A 82 1.98 4.51 8.18
N ILE A 83 2.93 4.68 7.24
CA ILE A 83 3.77 3.59 6.69
C ILE A 83 4.53 2.88 7.81
N GLN A 84 5.21 3.63 8.69
CA GLN A 84 5.95 3.05 9.82
C GLN A 84 5.04 2.32 10.81
N THR A 85 3.80 2.77 10.98
CA THR A 85 2.82 2.07 11.82
C THR A 85 2.46 0.74 11.18
N TRP A 86 2.15 0.73 9.88
CA TRP A 86 1.79 -0.51 9.19
C TRP A 86 2.95 -1.51 9.09
N LEU A 87 4.19 -1.03 8.91
CA LEU A 87 5.40 -1.85 8.99
C LEU A 87 5.55 -2.58 10.34
N LYS A 88 5.11 -1.96 11.44
CA LYS A 88 5.14 -2.58 12.77
C LYS A 88 3.99 -3.56 13.01
N GLU A 89 2.87 -3.39 12.31
CA GLU A 89 1.69 -4.27 12.42
C GLU A 89 1.92 -5.65 11.77
N ASP A 90 2.75 -5.74 10.73
CA ASP A 90 3.07 -7.03 10.07
C ASP A 90 4.59 -7.18 9.91
N ASN A 91 5.19 -7.93 10.84
CA ASN A 91 6.62 -8.24 10.87
C ASN A 91 6.94 -9.64 10.34
N SER A 92 6.00 -10.29 9.65
CA SER A 92 6.22 -11.62 9.09
C SER A 92 7.27 -11.61 7.98
N ARG A 93 7.91 -12.76 7.75
CA ARG A 93 8.96 -12.90 6.74
C ARG A 93 8.43 -12.76 5.31
N GLU A 94 7.14 -13.03 5.13
CA GLU A 94 6.43 -12.99 3.86
C GLU A 94 5.87 -11.60 3.55
N ALA A 95 5.86 -10.67 4.51
CA ALA A 95 5.39 -9.31 4.28
C ALA A 95 6.41 -8.47 3.50
N ARG A 96 5.91 -7.76 2.50
CA ARG A 96 6.62 -6.74 1.73
C ARG A 96 5.76 -5.49 1.72
N PHE A 97 6.40 -4.34 1.60
CA PHE A 97 5.73 -3.05 1.65
C PHE A 97 6.12 -2.22 0.43
N SER A 98 5.15 -1.51 -0.12
CA SER A 98 5.37 -0.58 -1.22
C SER A 98 4.42 0.62 -1.09
N THR A 99 4.63 1.63 -1.93
CA THR A 99 3.82 2.85 -1.98
C THR A 99 3.40 3.12 -3.42
N MET A 100 2.20 3.66 -3.60
CA MET A 100 1.71 4.14 -4.89
C MET A 100 1.21 5.57 -4.70
N PHE A 101 2.07 6.54 -5.02
CA PHE A 101 1.82 7.97 -4.87
C PHE A 101 1.88 8.65 -6.24
N ASP A 102 1.06 9.68 -6.45
CA ASP A 102 1.14 10.50 -7.64
C ASP A 102 2.45 11.32 -7.62
N LEU A 103 3.22 11.21 -8.70
CA LEU A 103 4.47 11.93 -8.87
C LEU A 103 4.25 13.45 -8.95
N TYR A 104 3.16 13.89 -9.57
CA TYR A 104 2.92 15.32 -9.87
C TYR A 104 2.28 16.09 -8.71
N ALA A 105 1.80 15.38 -7.69
CA ALA A 105 1.15 15.96 -6.51
C ALA A 105 1.94 15.72 -5.20
N LEU A 106 3.23 15.36 -5.29
CA LEU A 106 4.07 15.17 -4.11
C LEU A 106 4.16 16.46 -3.28
N PRO A 107 4.09 16.39 -1.94
CA PRO A 107 4.20 17.55 -1.09
C PRO A 107 5.64 18.09 -1.04
N ASN A 108 5.80 19.38 -0.76
CA ASN A 108 7.12 20.03 -0.74
C ASN A 108 8.07 19.47 0.36
N ASP A 109 7.53 18.77 1.36
CA ASP A 109 8.31 18.08 2.41
C ASP A 109 8.72 16.65 2.03
N PHE A 110 8.42 16.21 0.80
CA PHE A 110 8.82 14.91 0.31
C PHE A 110 10.36 14.80 0.18
N PRO A 111 10.97 13.64 0.48
CA PRO A 111 12.41 13.49 0.40
C PRO A 111 12.94 13.78 -1.00
N GLY A 112 13.95 14.64 -1.11
CA GLY A 112 14.54 15.01 -2.39
C GLY A 112 13.80 16.14 -3.13
N PHE A 113 12.67 16.64 -2.62
CA PHE A 113 11.85 17.61 -3.35
C PHE A 113 12.60 18.93 -3.63
N GLN A 114 13.39 19.44 -2.68
CA GLN A 114 14.13 20.69 -2.89
C GLN A 114 15.31 20.50 -3.87
N GLU A 115 15.92 19.32 -3.84
CA GLU A 115 16.99 18.93 -4.74
C GLU A 115 16.49 18.82 -6.18
N THR A 116 15.28 18.29 -6.40
CA THR A 116 14.70 18.18 -7.74
C THR A 116 14.41 19.53 -8.39
N GLN A 117 14.10 20.57 -7.60
CA GLN A 117 13.87 21.93 -8.11
C GLN A 117 15.10 22.54 -8.83
N ARG A 118 16.29 21.97 -8.63
CA ARG A 118 17.52 22.41 -9.29
C ARG A 118 17.60 21.96 -10.75
N PHE A 119 16.85 20.92 -11.12
CA PHE A 119 16.80 20.40 -12.48
C PHE A 119 15.66 21.07 -13.22
N ARG A 120 16.00 21.95 -14.17
CA ARG A 120 15.00 22.66 -14.99
C ARG A 120 14.49 21.82 -16.16
N ASP A 121 15.33 20.93 -16.67
CA ASP A 121 14.96 19.99 -17.72
C ASP A 121 14.75 18.60 -17.11
N PRO A 122 13.52 18.06 -17.19
CA PRO A 122 13.18 16.74 -16.63
C PRO A 122 13.87 15.57 -17.34
N TYR A 123 14.53 15.80 -18.48
CA TYR A 123 15.24 14.78 -19.26
C TYR A 123 16.76 14.85 -19.16
N THR A 124 17.31 15.83 -18.42
CA THR A 124 18.75 15.91 -18.21
C THR A 124 19.21 14.74 -17.31
N LYS A 125 20.15 13.93 -17.81
CA LYS A 125 20.72 12.78 -17.11
C LYS A 125 21.87 13.16 -16.19
#